data_AF-A0A8J8AZD2-F1
#
_entry.id   AF-A0A8J8AZD2-F1
#
_cell.length_a   1.000
_cell.length_b   1.000
_cell.length_c   1.000
_cell.angle_alpha   90.00
_cell.angle_beta   90.00
_cell.angle_gamma   90.00
#
_symmetry.space_group_name_H-M   'P 1'
#
loop_
_entity.id
_entity.type
_entity.pdbx_description
1 polymer ?
#
loop_
_entity_poly.entity_id
_entity_poly.type
_entity_poly.pdbx_seq_one_letter_code
_entity_poly.pdbx_strand_id
1 'polypeptide(L)'
;MTTTEKKNYATEQAVLSIPNAMLEAAGIPPDSDLTVEAIPGVLLIGQSDPLQTATQPMLDLFAAIGITPEEVMSALEEGGYFDE
;
A
#
# COMPACT_ATOMS: atom_id res chain seq x y z
N MET A 1 27.33 7.42 -34.16
CA MET A 1 27.09 6.36 -33.16
C MET A 1 27.37 6.96 -31.81
N THR A 2 26.35 7.47 -31.12
CA THR A 2 26.48 8.05 -29.79
C THR A 2 26.31 6.94 -28.77
N THR A 3 27.40 6.59 -28.09
CA THR A 3 27.44 5.61 -27.02
C THR A 3 26.63 6.15 -25.83
N THR A 4 25.44 5.59 -25.62
CA THR A 4 24.67 5.84 -24.38
C THR A 4 25.39 5.10 -23.25
N GLU A 5 26.08 5.85 -22.40
CA GLU A 5 26.55 5.34 -21.12
C GLU A 5 25.35 4.89 -20.30
N LYS A 6 25.19 3.57 -20.15
CA LYS A 6 24.32 3.01 -19.11
C LYS A 6 24.97 3.34 -17.78
N LYS A 7 24.46 4.38 -17.12
CA LYS A 7 24.85 4.73 -15.75
C LYS A 7 24.47 3.55 -14.86
N ASN A 8 25.44 2.71 -14.53
CA ASN A 8 25.30 1.66 -13.53
C ASN A 8 25.10 2.35 -12.18
N TYR A 9 23.84 2.52 -11.79
CA TYR A 9 23.50 2.75 -10.39
C TYR A 9 23.81 1.44 -9.68
N ALA A 10 25.02 1.34 -9.12
CA ALA A 10 25.25 0.40 -8.05
C ALA A 10 24.15 0.68 -7.02
N THR A 11 23.28 -0.29 -6.80
CA THR A 11 22.25 -0.27 -5.76
C THR A 11 22.96 -0.23 -4.42
N GLU A 12 23.40 0.96 -3.99
CA GLU A 12 23.57 1.23 -2.58
C GLU A 12 22.24 0.85 -1.94
N GLN A 13 22.28 -0.07 -0.98
CA GLN A 13 21.11 -0.48 -0.21
C GLN A 13 20.61 0.76 0.54
N ALA A 14 19.74 1.53 -0.11
CA ALA A 14 19.16 2.72 0.46
C ALA A 14 18.23 2.28 1.59
N VAL A 15 18.60 2.62 2.83
CA VAL A 15 17.80 2.31 4.01
C VAL A 15 16.77 3.43 4.19
N LEU A 16 15.49 3.06 4.20
CA LEU A 16 14.41 3.94 4.64
C LEU A 16 14.27 3.80 6.16
N SER A 17 14.62 4.84 6.91
CA SER A 17 14.45 4.87 8.36
C SER A 17 13.07 5.40 8.73
N ILE A 18 12.29 4.61 9.49
CA ILE A 18 10.98 5.00 10.02
C ILE A 18 11.14 5.34 11.50
N PRO A 19 10.75 6.54 11.96
CA PRO A 19 10.80 6.87 13.38
C PRO A 19 9.88 5.96 14.21
N ASN A 20 10.35 5.47 15.37
CA ASN A 20 9.56 4.60 16.25
C ASN A 20 8.21 5.20 16.64
N ALA A 21 8.13 6.52 16.84
CA ALA A 21 6.87 7.20 17.14
C ALA A 21 5.80 7.02 16.04
N MET A 22 6.20 6.82 14.78
CA MET A 22 5.26 6.54 13.68
C MET A 22 4.79 5.09 13.72
N LEU A 23 5.67 4.14 14.05
CA LEU A 23 5.29 2.74 14.24
C LEU A 23 4.33 2.59 15.42
N GLU A 24 4.61 3.25 16.54
CA GLU A 24 3.74 3.28 17.72
C GLU A 24 2.36 3.89 17.39
N ALA A 25 2.33 5.02 16.67
CA ALA A 25 1.07 5.63 16.24
C ALA A 25 0.26 4.75 15.29
N ALA A 26 0.93 3.92 14.49
CA ALA A 26 0.31 2.91 13.62
C ALA A 26 -0.05 1.61 14.36
N GLY A 27 0.28 1.48 15.64
CA GLY A 27 0.08 0.23 16.41
C GLY A 27 1.01 -0.91 16.00
N ILE A 28 2.10 -0.60 15.30
CA ILE A 28 3.09 -1.58 14.83
C ILE A 28 4.16 -1.78 15.92
N PRO A 29 4.37 -3.00 16.43
CA PRO A 29 5.45 -3.31 17.36
C PRO A 29 6.82 -3.04 16.73
N PRO A 30 7.79 -2.50 17.49
CA PRO A 30 9.11 -2.12 16.96
C PRO A 30 9.93 -3.33 16.47
N ASP A 31 9.70 -4.51 17.02
CA ASP A 31 10.43 -5.75 16.70
C ASP A 31 9.66 -6.67 15.72
N SER A 32 8.54 -6.21 15.14
CA SER A 32 7.79 -7.02 14.17
C SER A 32 8.36 -6.90 12.77
N ASP A 33 8.24 -7.98 11.99
CA ASP A 33 8.50 -7.93 10.56
C ASP A 33 7.56 -6.92 9.86
N LEU A 34 8.11 -6.18 8.90
CA LEU A 34 7.37 -5.20 8.11
C LEU A 34 7.12 -5.74 6.71
N THR A 35 5.86 -5.65 6.29
CA THR A 35 5.43 -5.84 4.91
C THR A 35 5.34 -4.48 4.23
N VAL A 36 5.88 -4.40 3.01
CA VAL A 36 5.83 -3.20 2.18
C VAL A 36 5.11 -3.52 0.89
N GLU A 37 4.03 -2.79 0.62
CA GLU A 37 3.30 -2.84 -0.64
C GLU A 37 3.45 -1.51 -1.38
N ALA A 38 3.70 -1.59 -2.68
CA ALA A 38 3.82 -0.42 -3.54
C ALA A 38 2.68 -0.40 -4.56
N ILE A 39 1.96 0.70 -4.59
CA ILE A 39 0.95 1.02 -5.62
C ILE A 39 1.34 2.35 -6.27
N PRO A 40 0.79 2.72 -7.44
CA PRO A 40 1.13 3.98 -8.10
C PRO A 40 1.02 5.19 -7.16
N GLY A 41 2.17 5.84 -6.90
CA GLY A 41 2.27 7.03 -6.07
C GLY A 41 2.25 6.82 -4.55
N VAL A 42 2.10 5.58 -4.05
CA VAL A 42 1.96 5.30 -2.61
C VAL A 42 2.79 4.10 -2.19
N LEU A 43 3.45 4.21 -1.02
CA LEU A 43 4.10 3.12 -0.32
C LEU A 43 3.34 2.83 0.97
N LEU A 44 2.87 1.60 1.12
CA LEU A 44 2.14 1.13 2.30
C LEU A 44 3.07 0.25 3.13
N ILE A 45 3.18 0.55 4.42
CA ILE A 45 4.07 -0.15 5.36
C ILE A 45 3.24 -0.60 6.55
N GLY A 46 3.24 -1.90 6.83
CA GLY A 46 2.48 -2.49 7.93
C GLY A 46 3.06 -3.84 8.36
N GLN A 47 2.36 -4.57 9.22
CA GLN A 47 2.79 -5.92 9.64
C GLN A 47 2.47 -6.96 8.56
N SER A 48 1.20 -7.03 8.15
CA SER A 48 0.66 -8.00 7.19
C SER A 48 -0.43 -7.33 6.37
N ASP A 49 -0.41 -7.52 5.06
CA ASP A 49 -1.41 -7.00 4.11
C ASP A 49 -1.79 -5.52 4.35
N PRO A 50 -0.82 -4.59 4.35
CA PRO A 50 -1.06 -3.18 4.67
C PRO A 50 -2.12 -2.52 3.77
N LEU A 51 -2.30 -2.97 2.52
CA LEU A 51 -3.40 -2.47 1.67
C LEU A 51 -4.78 -2.89 2.20
N GLN A 52 -4.93 -4.15 2.60
CA GLN A 52 -6.17 -4.63 3.19
C GLN A 52 -6.46 -3.89 4.50
N THR A 53 -5.45 -3.73 5.36
CA THR A 53 -5.59 -3.00 6.62
C THR A 53 -6.04 -1.55 6.40
N ALA A 54 -5.46 -0.86 5.42
CA ALA A 54 -5.80 0.53 5.12
C ALA A 54 -7.23 0.68 4.56
N THR A 55 -7.73 -0.32 3.84
CA THR A 55 -9.06 -0.29 3.20
C THR A 55 -10.18 -0.81 4.11
N GLN A 56 -9.85 -1.63 5.12
CA GLN A 56 -10.82 -2.28 6.03
C GLN A 56 -11.83 -1.32 6.66
N PRO A 57 -11.46 -0.14 7.19
CA PRO A 57 -12.45 0.76 7.82
C PRO A 57 -13.55 1.23 6.86
N MET A 58 -13.22 1.39 5.57
CA MET A 58 -14.20 1.76 4.55
C MET A 58 -15.11 0.57 4.21
N LEU A 59 -14.55 -0.63 4.11
CA LEU A 59 -15.33 -1.86 3.91
C LEU A 59 -16.29 -2.13 5.07
N ASP A 60 -15.85 -1.92 6.31
CA ASP A 60 -16.67 -2.04 7.51
C ASP A 60 -17.83 -1.04 7.52
N LEU A 61 -17.56 0.21 7.07
CA LEU A 61 -18.61 1.22 6.91
C LEU A 61 -19.65 0.79 5.88
N PHE A 62 -19.22 0.27 4.72
CA PHE A 62 -20.13 -0.24 3.70
C PHE A 62 -21.00 -1.38 4.23
N ALA A 63 -20.39 -2.36 4.91
CA ALA A 63 -21.12 -3.45 5.54
C ALA A 63 -22.14 -2.94 6.56
N ALA A 64 -21.78 -1.92 7.36
CA ALA A 64 -22.67 -1.33 8.36
C ALA A 64 -23.90 -0.62 7.76
N ILE A 65 -23.80 -0.11 6.52
CA ILE A 65 -24.93 0.49 5.79
C ILE A 65 -25.63 -0.50 4.83
N GLY A 66 -25.28 -1.79 4.91
CA GLY A 66 -25.90 -2.85 4.13
C GLY A 66 -25.39 -2.99 2.70
N ILE A 67 -24.22 -2.43 2.39
CA ILE A 67 -23.53 -2.61 1.11
C ILE A 67 -22.50 -3.73 1.27
N THR A 68 -22.63 -4.74 0.43
CA THR A 68 -21.74 -5.91 0.40
C THR A 68 -20.42 -5.62 -0.33
N PRO A 69 -19.33 -6.33 -0.02
CA PRO A 69 -18.09 -6.23 -0.79
C PRO A 69 -18.28 -6.44 -2.29
N GLU A 70 -19.19 -7.33 -2.69
CA GLU A 70 -19.54 -7.60 -4.08
C GLU A 70 -20.18 -6.38 -4.76
N GLU A 71 -21.07 -5.66 -4.06
CA GLU A 71 -21.66 -4.42 -4.58
C GLU A 71 -20.62 -3.30 -4.74
N VAL A 72 -19.66 -3.21 -3.82
CA VAL A 72 -18.53 -2.27 -3.94
C VAL A 72 -17.68 -2.61 -5.16
N MET A 73 -17.33 -3.88 -5.33
CA MET A 73 -16.57 -4.36 -6.49
C MET A 73 -17.30 -4.07 -7.80
N SER A 74 -18.59 -4.39 -7.87
CA SER A 74 -19.44 -4.11 -9.04
C SER A 74 -19.47 -2.61 -9.37
N ALA A 75 -19.58 -1.74 -8.36
CA ALA A 75 -19.59 -0.30 -8.57
C ALA A 75 -18.24 0.25 -9.07
N LEU A 76 -17.12 -0.32 -8.60
CA LEU A 76 -15.78 0.02 -9.09
C LEU A 76 -15.59 -0.41 -10.55
N GLU A 77 -16.03 -1.61 -10.89
CA GLU A 77 -16.02 -2.13 -12.27
C GLU A 77 -16.88 -1.27 -13.20
N GLU A 78 -18.13 -0.98 -12.84
CA GLU A 78 -19.03 -0.12 -13.62
C GLU A 78 -18.50 1.33 -13.75
N GLY A 79 -17.78 1.81 -12.73
CA GLY A 79 -17.14 3.12 -12.72
C GLY A 79 -15.85 3.20 -13.53
N GLY A 80 -15.41 2.10 -14.16
CA GLY A 80 -14.20 2.04 -14.96
C GLY A 80 -12.91 2.10 -14.14
N TYR A 81 -12.95 1.74 -12.85
CA TYR A 81 -11.76 1.75 -12.00
C TYR A 81 -10.65 0.82 -12.51
N PHE A 82 -11.04 -0.26 -13.19
CA PHE A 82 -10.12 -1.25 -13.77
C PHE A 82 -9.89 -1.05 -15.28
N ASP A 83 -10.47 0.00 -15.87
CA ASP A 83 -10.28 0.34 -17.28
C ASP A 83 -8.96 1.12 -17.41
N GLU A 84 -7.83 0.42 -17.41
CA GLU A 84 -6.53 1.01 -17.79
C GLU A 84 -6.51 1.53 -19.24
#